data_AF-A0A4U9D5Y0-F1
#
_entry.id   AF-A0A4U9D5Y0-F1
#
_cell.length_a   1.000
_cell.length_b   1.000
_cell.length_c   1.000
_cell.angle_alpha   90.00
_cell.angle_beta   90.00
_cell.angle_gamma   90.00
#
_symmetry.space_group_name_H-M   'P 1'
#
loop_
_entity.id
_entity.type
_entity.pdbx_description
1 polymer ?
#
loop_
_entity_poly.entity_id
_entity_poly.type
_entity_poly.pdbx_seq_one_letter_code
_entity_poly.pdbx_strand_id
1 'polypeptide(L)'
;MEDVIASLQRSNALPLYAHIERIVSPTAWTLDIHLTQPDRWLPWLLGQVSAVILPREWQSMENYSSMPIGTGPYAVARNNQNQLKIHAFDDYFGYRALIDEVNVWVLPEIGEESNGGLTLQGTTQSEKAVESRLGRGLLLPAV
;
A
#
# COMPACT_ATOMS: atom_id res chain seq x y z
N MET A 1 -17.27 7.73 13.80
CA MET A 1 -18.02 6.44 13.71
C MET A 1 -18.62 6.24 12.33
N GLU A 2 -19.23 7.27 11.74
CA GLU A 2 -19.76 7.19 10.37
C GLU A 2 -18.73 6.70 9.34
N ASP A 3 -17.47 7.17 9.45
CA ASP A 3 -16.36 6.73 8.59
C ASP A 3 -16.12 5.22 8.65
N VAL A 4 -16.24 4.64 9.86
CA VAL A 4 -16.03 3.21 10.09
C VAL A 4 -17.15 2.42 9.43
N ILE A 5 -18.40 2.82 9.66
CA ILE A 5 -19.58 2.17 9.07
C ILE A 5 -19.51 2.24 7.54
N ALA A 6 -19.28 3.42 6.97
CA ALA A 6 -19.19 3.61 5.53
C ALA A 6 -18.06 2.78 4.90
N SER A 7 -16.91 2.71 5.57
CA SER A 7 -15.75 1.94 5.09
C SER A 7 -15.99 0.44 5.09
N LEU A 8 -16.59 -0.11 6.15
CA LEU A 8 -16.91 -1.53 6.21
C LEU A 8 -18.06 -1.91 5.29
N GLN A 9 -19.08 -1.04 5.16
CA GLN A 9 -20.14 -1.21 4.15
C GLN A 9 -19.59 -1.27 2.73
N ARG A 10 -18.56 -0.47 2.42
CA ARG A 10 -17.85 -0.55 1.14
C ARG A 10 -17.16 -1.91 0.96
N SER A 11 -16.53 -2.44 2.00
CA SER A 11 -15.86 -3.75 1.95
C SER A 11 -16.82 -4.91 1.69
N ASN A 12 -18.11 -4.78 2.04
CA ASN A 12 -19.13 -5.81 1.76
C ASN A 12 -19.33 -6.15 0.27
N ALA A 13 -18.90 -5.27 -0.64
CA ALA A 13 -18.91 -5.57 -2.07
C ALA A 13 -17.92 -6.70 -2.46
N LEU A 14 -16.95 -7.02 -1.59
CA LEU A 14 -15.97 -8.07 -1.80
C LEU A 14 -16.49 -9.42 -1.26
N PRO A 15 -16.25 -10.54 -1.97
CA PRO A 15 -16.79 -11.86 -1.58
C PRO A 15 -16.47 -12.30 -0.14
N LEU A 16 -15.30 -11.94 0.38
CA LEU A 16 -14.87 -12.31 1.73
C LEU A 16 -15.69 -11.61 2.83
N TYR A 17 -16.34 -10.48 2.54
CA TYR A 17 -17.13 -9.70 3.49
C TYR A 17 -18.63 -9.77 3.22
N ALA A 18 -19.06 -10.50 2.18
CA ALA A 18 -20.45 -10.55 1.73
C ALA A 18 -21.42 -11.11 2.79
N HIS A 19 -20.91 -11.78 3.82
CA HIS A 19 -21.68 -12.32 4.93
C HIS A 19 -21.94 -11.29 6.06
N ILE A 20 -21.40 -10.07 5.96
CA ILE A 20 -21.76 -8.97 6.86
C ILE A 20 -23.15 -8.46 6.46
N GLU A 21 -24.13 -8.72 7.31
CA GLU A 21 -25.54 -8.35 7.08
C GLU A 21 -25.80 -6.89 7.43
N ARG A 22 -25.35 -6.48 8.63
CA ARG A 22 -25.69 -5.18 9.19
C ARG A 22 -24.60 -4.70 10.14
N ILE A 23 -24.30 -3.41 10.08
CA ILE A 23 -23.34 -2.74 10.95
C ILE A 23 -24.08 -1.62 11.66
N VAL A 24 -24.05 -1.59 12.99
CA VAL A 24 -24.67 -0.54 13.80
C VAL A 24 -23.75 -0.05 14.90
N SER A 25 -24.02 1.15 15.39
CA SER A 25 -23.26 1.77 16.47
C SER A 25 -24.23 2.18 17.59
N PRO A 26 -24.45 1.34 18.61
CA PRO A 26 -25.39 1.65 19.69
C PRO A 26 -24.92 2.84 20.55
N THR A 27 -23.61 3.09 20.60
CA THR A 27 -23.00 4.23 21.29
C THR A 27 -21.92 4.86 20.41
N ALA A 28 -21.28 5.95 20.84
CA ALA A 28 -20.29 6.69 20.03
C ALA A 28 -19.00 5.92 19.71
N TRP A 29 -18.67 4.89 20.49
CA TRP A 29 -17.38 4.18 20.43
C TRP A 29 -17.53 2.66 20.40
N THR A 30 -18.74 2.16 20.12
CA THR A 30 -19.04 0.73 20.06
C THR A 30 -19.65 0.41 18.71
N LEU A 31 -19.15 -0.63 18.05
CA LEU A 31 -19.63 -1.10 16.76
C LEU A 31 -20.11 -2.55 16.90
N ASP A 32 -21.34 -2.81 16.48
CA ASP A 32 -21.89 -4.16 16.38
C ASP A 32 -21.94 -4.56 14.90
N ILE A 33 -21.34 -5.72 14.59
CA ILE A 33 -21.35 -6.32 13.26
C ILE A 33 -22.19 -7.60 13.31
N HIS A 34 -23.29 -7.61 12.58
CA HIS A 34 -24.19 -8.76 12.43
C HIS A 34 -23.84 -9.52 11.16
N LEU A 35 -23.69 -10.84 11.29
CA LEU A 35 -23.29 -11.74 10.22
C LEU A 35 -24.41 -12.71 9.87
N THR A 36 -24.59 -13.01 8.58
CA THR A 36 -25.55 -14.02 8.11
C THR A 36 -25.11 -15.45 8.43
N GLN A 37 -23.81 -15.66 8.63
CA GLN A 37 -23.20 -16.93 9.03
C GLN A 37 -22.02 -16.69 9.98
N PRO A 38 -21.69 -17.65 10.86
CA PRO A 38 -20.52 -17.51 11.73
C PRO A 38 -19.22 -17.39 10.94
N ASP A 39 -18.41 -16.38 11.24
CA ASP A 39 -17.05 -16.24 10.70
C ASP A 39 -16.04 -15.97 11.84
N ARG A 40 -15.21 -16.97 12.13
CA ARG A 40 -14.12 -16.88 13.12
C ARG A 40 -12.91 -16.08 12.62
N TRP A 41 -12.80 -15.88 11.31
CA TRP A 41 -11.69 -15.19 10.66
C TRP A 41 -11.99 -13.72 10.42
N LEU A 42 -13.22 -13.26 10.65
CA LEU A 42 -13.60 -11.86 10.48
C LEU A 42 -12.60 -10.88 11.14
N PRO A 43 -12.11 -11.07 12.39
CA PRO A 43 -11.12 -10.16 12.97
C PRO A 43 -9.83 -10.05 12.14
N TRP A 44 -9.40 -11.14 11.48
CA TRP A 44 -8.24 -11.14 10.60
C TRP A 44 -8.55 -10.44 9.27
N LEU A 45 -9.75 -10.64 8.71
CA LEU A 45 -10.20 -9.93 7.52
C LEU A 45 -10.22 -8.42 7.75
N LEU A 46 -10.75 -7.98 8.90
CA LEU A 46 -10.79 -6.57 9.28
C LEU A 46 -9.40 -5.92 9.43
N GLY A 47 -8.32 -6.70 9.53
CA GLY A 47 -6.94 -6.23 9.52
C GLY A 47 -6.33 -6.03 8.12
N GLN A 48 -7.04 -6.41 7.05
CA GLN A 48 -6.54 -6.32 5.68
C GLN A 48 -6.70 -4.91 5.10
N VAL A 49 -5.91 -4.61 4.06
CA VAL A 49 -5.97 -3.32 3.33
C VAL A 49 -7.37 -3.04 2.78
N SER A 50 -8.14 -4.08 2.44
CA SER A 50 -9.52 -3.96 1.96
C SER A 50 -10.50 -3.43 3.01
N ALA A 51 -10.17 -3.52 4.30
CA ALA A 51 -10.99 -3.05 5.42
C ALA A 51 -10.48 -1.74 6.05
N VAL A 52 -9.56 -1.03 5.38
CA VAL A 52 -9.04 0.25 5.87
C VAL A 52 -10.15 1.29 6.04
N ILE A 53 -10.12 2.02 7.16
CA ILE A 53 -11.07 3.09 7.43
C ILE A 53 -10.67 4.34 6.65
N LEU A 54 -11.59 4.82 5.81
CA LEU A 54 -11.44 6.03 5.02
C LEU A 54 -12.46 7.07 5.49
N PRO A 55 -12.18 8.38 5.32
CA PRO A 55 -13.18 9.42 5.53
C PRO A 55 -14.42 9.14 4.70
N ARG A 56 -15.62 9.29 5.25
CA ARG A 56 -16.88 8.99 4.57
C ARG A 56 -16.98 9.69 3.21
N GLU A 57 -16.49 10.93 3.12
CA GLU A 57 -16.59 11.80 1.95
C GLU A 57 -15.46 11.56 0.92
N TRP A 58 -14.56 10.58 1.13
CA TRP A 58 -13.34 10.38 0.34
C TRP A 58 -13.55 10.38 -1.19
N GLN A 59 -14.69 9.87 -1.67
CA GLN A 59 -15.00 9.82 -3.12
C GLN A 59 -15.24 11.21 -3.73
N SER A 60 -15.67 12.16 -2.91
CA SER A 60 -15.95 13.54 -3.31
C SER A 60 -14.77 14.48 -3.07
N MET A 61 -13.74 14.02 -2.36
CA MET A 61 -12.53 14.79 -2.09
C MET A 61 -11.68 14.90 -3.35
N GLU A 62 -11.32 16.14 -3.68
CA GLU A 62 -10.42 16.39 -4.81
C GLU A 62 -9.05 15.76 -4.53
N ASN A 63 -8.45 15.17 -5.57
CA ASN A 63 -7.10 14.61 -5.52
C ASN A 63 -6.87 13.50 -4.48
N TYR A 64 -7.92 12.87 -3.93
CA TYR A 64 -7.77 11.83 -2.90
C TYR A 64 -6.88 10.66 -3.33
N SER A 65 -6.95 10.24 -4.61
CA SER A 65 -6.09 9.18 -5.15
C SER A 65 -4.60 9.53 -5.11
N SER A 66 -4.26 10.82 -5.21
CA SER A 66 -2.88 11.29 -5.15
C SER A 66 -2.48 11.68 -3.72
N MET A 67 -3.40 12.25 -2.96
CA MET A 67 -3.21 12.71 -1.58
C MET A 67 -4.22 12.02 -0.64
N PRO A 68 -4.03 10.71 -0.36
CA PRO A 68 -4.94 9.99 0.51
C PRO A 68 -4.84 10.49 1.96
N ILE A 69 -5.98 10.54 2.64
CA ILE A 69 -6.09 10.89 4.05
C ILE A 69 -6.49 9.64 4.81
N GLY A 70 -5.72 9.30 5.85
CA GLY A 70 -5.99 8.16 6.72
C GLY A 70 -5.54 8.44 8.14
N THR A 71 -5.66 7.44 9.00
CA THR A 71 -5.33 7.52 10.43
C THR A 71 -4.01 6.84 10.77
N GLY A 72 -3.15 6.59 9.78
CA GLY A 72 -1.86 5.92 9.94
C GLY A 72 -0.76 6.83 10.50
N PRO A 73 0.41 6.26 10.85
CA PRO A 73 1.53 7.01 11.43
C PRO A 73 2.30 7.88 10.43
N TYR A 74 1.94 7.84 9.15
CA TYR A 74 2.53 8.65 8.10
C TYR A 74 1.44 9.35 7.28
N ALA A 75 1.74 10.58 6.84
CA ALA A 75 0.91 11.36 5.94
C ALA A 75 1.64 11.61 4.61
N VAL A 76 0.88 11.68 3.51
CA VAL A 76 1.45 11.95 2.18
C VAL A 76 1.83 13.42 2.07
N ALA A 77 3.10 13.65 1.73
CA ALA A 77 3.68 14.98 1.52
C ALA A 77 3.76 15.33 0.03
N ARG A 78 4.05 14.32 -0.80
CA ARG A 78 4.17 14.45 -2.25
C ARG A 78 3.85 13.11 -2.88
N ASN A 79 3.05 13.11 -3.94
CA ASN A 79 2.82 11.94 -4.76
C ASN A 79 2.79 12.36 -6.22
N ASN A 80 3.79 11.94 -6.99
CA ASN A 80 3.86 12.14 -8.43
C ASN A 80 4.41 10.89 -9.12
N GLN A 81 4.56 10.96 -10.44
CA GLN A 81 4.97 9.82 -11.28
C GLN A 81 6.33 9.20 -10.89
N ASN A 82 7.23 9.95 -10.26
CA ASN A 82 8.60 9.53 -9.98
C ASN A 82 8.89 9.40 -8.48
N GLN A 83 8.03 9.92 -7.62
CA GLN A 83 8.28 9.97 -6.18
C GLN A 83 6.99 9.98 -5.36
N LEU A 84 6.94 9.09 -4.38
CA LEU A 84 6.07 9.18 -3.21
C LEU A 84 6.91 9.60 -1.99
N LYS A 85 6.53 10.70 -1.36
CA LYS A 85 7.13 11.22 -0.13
C LYS A 85 6.08 11.21 0.96
N ILE A 86 6.42 10.61 2.10
CA ILE A 86 5.56 10.59 3.29
C ILE A 86 6.34 11.08 4.51
N HIS A 87 5.64 11.77 5.42
CA HIS A 87 6.19 12.27 6.68
C HIS A 87 5.55 11.58 7.86
N ALA A 88 6.31 11.42 8.95
CA ALA A 88 5.75 11.01 10.24
C ALA A 88 4.62 11.97 10.64
N PHE A 89 3.49 11.40 11.09
CA PHE A 89 2.35 12.18 11.57
C PHE A 89 2.44 12.33 13.08
N ASP A 90 2.67 13.56 13.54
CA ASP A 90 2.90 13.85 14.96
C ASP A 90 1.66 13.59 15.84
N ASP A 91 0.46 13.78 15.29
CA ASP A 91 -0.81 13.55 15.99
C ASP A 91 -1.35 12.10 15.85
N TYR A 92 -0.49 11.15 15.48
CA TYR A 92 -0.88 9.75 15.43
C TYR A 92 -1.22 9.23 16.84
N PHE A 93 -2.37 8.55 16.96
CA PHE A 93 -2.93 8.13 18.25
C PHE A 93 -2.06 7.11 19.03
N GLY A 94 -1.16 6.40 18.32
CA GLY A 94 -0.27 5.39 18.90
C GLY A 94 1.15 5.93 19.09
N TYR A 95 2.13 5.11 18.75
CA TYR A 95 3.52 5.56 18.72
C TYR A 95 3.83 6.27 17.40
N ARG A 96 4.34 7.49 17.50
CA ARG A 96 4.88 8.22 16.37
C ARG A 96 5.94 7.38 15.64
N ALA A 97 5.94 7.43 14.31
CA ALA A 97 6.99 6.84 13.51
C ALA A 97 8.38 7.39 13.91
N LEU A 98 9.37 6.49 13.99
CA LEU A 98 10.76 6.85 14.29
C LEU A 98 11.48 7.49 13.10
N ILE A 99 11.02 7.22 11.88
CA ILE A 99 11.58 7.79 10.65
C ILE A 99 10.72 8.99 10.28
N ASP A 100 11.32 10.18 10.26
CA ASP A 100 10.59 11.43 10.01
C ASP A 100 10.11 11.57 8.56
N GLU A 101 10.85 10.98 7.61
CA GLU A 101 10.59 11.10 6.19
C GLU A 101 10.98 9.81 5.46
N VAL A 102 10.05 9.30 4.66
CA VAL A 102 10.30 8.17 3.76
C VAL A 102 10.07 8.64 2.33
N ASN A 103 11.06 8.38 1.46
CA ASN A 103 11.03 8.69 0.04
C ASN A 103 11.06 7.40 -0.76
N VAL A 104 10.00 7.13 -1.51
CA VAL A 104 9.91 6.03 -2.46
C VAL A 104 10.10 6.61 -3.86
N TRP A 105 11.13 6.17 -4.56
CA TRP A 105 11.44 6.62 -5.92
C TRP A 105 11.04 5.57 -6.94
N VAL A 106 10.34 5.99 -7.98
CA VAL A 106 10.06 5.16 -9.15
C VAL A 106 11.17 5.42 -10.16
N LEU A 107 12.05 4.43 -10.32
CA LEU A 107 13.09 4.47 -11.33
C LEU A 107 12.49 3.97 -12.65
N PRO A 108 12.79 4.64 -13.78
CA PRO A 108 12.41 4.10 -15.09
C PRO A 108 13.06 2.72 -15.26
N GLU A 109 12.39 1.85 -16.03
CA GLU A 109 13.03 0.60 -16.45
C GLU A 109 14.36 0.96 -17.09
N ILE A 110 15.43 0.45 -16.49
CA ILE A 110 16.74 0.46 -17.13
C ILE A 110 16.54 -0.49 -18.30
N GLY A 111 16.23 0.07 -19.47
CA GLY A 111 16.11 -0.73 -20.69
C GLY A 111 17.31 -1.66 -20.76
N GLU A 112 17.12 -2.88 -21.26
CA GLU A 112 18.21 -3.78 -21.63
C GLU A 112 19.01 -3.19 -22.80
N GLU A 113 19.66 -2.07 -22.54
CA GLU A 113 20.81 -1.56 -23.23
C GLU A 113 21.89 -1.59 -22.17
N SER A 114 22.22 -2.81 -21.70
CA SER A 114 23.59 -3.06 -21.27
C SER A 114 24.49 -3.06 -22.52
N ASN A 115 24.56 -1.92 -23.21
CA ASN A 115 25.87 -1.39 -23.52
C ASN A 115 26.48 -0.84 -22.22
N GLY A 116 26.61 -1.72 -21.21
CA GLY A 116 27.76 -1.72 -20.31
C GLY A 116 29.01 -2.14 -21.09
N GLY A 117 29.16 -1.62 -22.30
CA GLY A 117 30.39 -1.66 -23.04
C GLY A 117 31.33 -0.74 -22.32
N LEU A 118 32.13 -1.30 -21.41
CA LEU A 118 33.39 -0.68 -21.08
C LEU A 118 34.15 -0.56 -22.40
N THR A 119 34.20 0.63 -22.97
CA THR A 119 35.06 0.91 -24.12
C THR A 119 36.49 0.94 -23.60
N LEU A 120 37.06 -0.25 -23.40
CA LEU A 120 38.50 -0.38 -23.24
C LEU A 120 39.11 -0.12 -24.61
N GLN A 121 39.67 1.06 -24.79
CA GLN A 121 40.48 1.37 -25.96
C GLN A 121 41.84 0.65 -25.80
N GLY A 122 41.80 -0.66 -25.97
CA GLY A 122 42.96 -1.53 -26.10
C GLY A 122 43.16 -1.85 -27.57
N THR A 123 44.26 -1.40 -28.14
CA THR A 123 44.71 -1.83 -29.45
C THR A 123 44.91 -3.36 -29.46
N THR A 124 44.34 -4.00 -30.49
CA THR A 124 44.64 -5.35 -31.03
C THR A 124 43.63 -6.48 -30.73
N GLN A 125 43.27 -7.18 -31.81
CA GLN A 125 42.33 -8.29 -32.00
C GLN A 125 42.51 -9.47 -31.03
N SER A 126 41.42 -10.03 -30.47
CA SER A 126 41.01 -11.45 -30.60
C SER A 126 39.78 -11.81 -29.74
N GLU A 127 39.02 -12.81 -30.20
CA GLU A 127 37.80 -13.43 -29.61
C GLU A 127 37.88 -13.83 -28.12
N LYS A 128 36.74 -13.83 -27.40
CA LYS A 128 36.00 -15.07 -27.04
C LYS A 128 34.75 -14.87 -26.16
N ALA A 129 33.88 -15.86 -26.29
CA ALA A 129 32.52 -16.06 -25.79
C ALA A 129 32.31 -15.92 -24.27
N VAL A 130 31.05 -15.66 -23.88
CA VAL A 130 30.59 -15.70 -22.48
C VAL A 130 29.35 -16.59 -22.38
N GLU A 131 29.46 -17.65 -21.57
CA GLU A 131 28.40 -18.60 -21.23
C GLU A 131 27.36 -18.00 -20.27
N SER A 132 26.10 -18.35 -20.50
CA SER A 132 24.93 -17.95 -19.72
C SER A 132 24.59 -19.00 -18.65
N ARG A 133 24.42 -18.57 -17.40
CA ARG A 133 23.61 -19.31 -16.42
C ARG A 133 22.70 -18.35 -15.65
N LEU A 134 21.45 -18.36 -16.09
CA LEU A 134 20.29 -17.67 -15.56
C LEU A 134 19.86 -18.28 -14.21
N GLY A 135 19.70 -17.46 -13.17
CA GLY A 135 19.12 -17.86 -11.89
C GLY A 135 18.13 -16.79 -11.39
N ARG A 136 16.85 -17.11 -11.49
CA ARG A 136 15.70 -16.23 -11.24
C ARG A 136 15.51 -15.83 -9.77
N GLY A 137 15.00 -14.62 -9.57
CA GLY A 137 13.84 -14.35 -8.72
C GLY A 137 14.11 -13.98 -7.26
N LEU A 138 13.71 -12.77 -6.87
CA LEU A 138 13.45 -12.44 -5.47
C LEU A 138 12.03 -11.87 -5.33
N LEU A 139 11.18 -12.61 -4.62
CA LEU A 139 9.94 -12.16 -3.98
C LEU A 139 10.32 -11.79 -2.53
N LEU A 140 9.89 -10.63 -2.04
CA LEU A 140 10.00 -10.29 -0.61
C LEU A 140 8.64 -10.45 0.07
N PRO A 141 8.52 -11.24 1.15
CA PRO A 141 7.37 -11.21 2.04
C PRO A 141 7.56 -10.13 3.11
N ALA A 142 6.49 -9.41 3.44
CA ALA A 142 6.42 -8.57 4.64
C ALA A 142 5.96 -9.43 5.83
N VAL A 143 6.66 -9.28 6.95
CA VAL A 143 6.27 -9.79 8.28
C VAL A 143 5.16 -8.90 8.85
#